data_AF-A0A1G2KZT1-F1
#
_entry.id   AF-A0A1G2KZT1-F1
#
_cell.length_a   1.000
_cell.length_b   1.000
_cell.length_c   1.000
_cell.angle_alpha   90.00
_cell.angle_beta   90.00
_cell.angle_gamma   90.00
#
_symmetry.space_group_name_H-M   'P 1'
#
loop_
_entity.id
_entity.type
_entity.pdbx_description
1 polymer ?
#
loop_
_entity_poly.entity_id
_entity_poly.type
_entity_poly.pdbx_seq_one_letter_code
_entity_poly.pdbx_strand_id
1 'polypeptide(L)'
;MKEFLLTIHIWGAVATGVLVAASMTVLFLKKKSLYRRSAIAIAFGGAFQLLSGSVFALASSGTVFSFCVRIGLYSAVIIGAETLMVIAMHKNEIQYPRKLVFAPTGAGVFASFITFIMLMLR
;
A
#
# COMPACT_ATOMS: atom_id res chain seq x y z
N MET A 1 23.17 4.40 -4.99
CA MET A 1 21.79 4.42 -5.52
C MET A 1 20.90 3.34 -4.89
N LYS A 2 21.28 2.05 -4.93
CA LYS A 2 20.48 0.96 -4.33
C LYS A 2 20.24 1.14 -2.81
N GLU A 3 21.28 1.47 -2.05
CA GLU A 3 21.19 1.72 -0.60
C GLU A 3 20.24 2.88 -0.24
N PHE A 4 20.25 3.93 -1.06
CA PHE A 4 19.36 5.08 -0.89
C PHE A 4 17.89 4.68 -1.14
N LEU A 5 17.62 3.92 -2.22
CA LEU A 5 16.29 3.39 -2.52
C LEU A 5 15.81 2.40 -1.44
N LEU A 6 16.71 1.56 -0.92
CA LEU A 6 16.42 0.65 0.19
C LEU A 6 16.02 1.42 1.44
N THR A 7 16.78 2.48 1.78
CA THR A 7 16.49 3.34 2.93
C THR A 7 15.12 3.99 2.82
N ILE A 8 14.81 4.58 1.65
CA ILE A 8 13.49 5.18 1.38
C ILE A 8 12.39 4.12 1.51
N HIS A 9 12.59 2.93 0.94
CA HIS A 9 11.60 1.86 0.98
C HIS A 9 11.35 1.35 2.41
N ILE A 10 12.39 1.21 3.23
CA ILE A 10 12.27 0.78 4.63
C ILE A 10 11.51 1.85 5.44
N TRP A 11 11.90 3.12 5.34
CA TRP A 11 11.19 4.19 6.05
C TRP A 11 9.74 4.34 5.58
N GLY A 12 9.49 4.13 4.29
CA GLY A 12 8.14 4.00 3.75
C GLY A 12 7.36 2.85 4.36
N ALA A 13 7.97 1.67 4.48
CA ALA A 13 7.35 0.50 5.08
C ALA A 13 6.94 0.78 6.54
N VAL A 14 7.84 1.39 7.31
CA VAL A 14 7.59 1.78 8.70
C VAL A 14 6.45 2.79 8.78
N ALA A 15 6.48 3.85 7.97
CA ALA A 15 5.43 4.86 7.95
C ALA A 15 4.07 4.27 7.56
N THR A 16 4.01 3.45 6.51
CA THR A 16 2.78 2.76 6.09
C THR A 16 2.29 1.78 7.15
N GLY A 17 3.18 1.05 7.82
CA GLY A 17 2.83 0.18 8.95
C GLY A 17 2.18 0.95 10.09
N VAL A 18 2.73 2.11 10.46
CA VAL A 18 2.13 3.02 11.46
C VAL A 18 0.77 3.53 11.00
N LEU A 19 0.61 3.90 9.72
CA LEU A 19 -0.67 4.36 9.18
C LEU A 19 -1.74 3.25 9.21
N VAL A 20 -1.38 2.01 8.88
CA VAL A 20 -2.28 0.85 8.97
C VAL A 20 -2.66 0.61 10.43
N ALA A 21 -1.70 0.56 11.35
CA ALA A 21 -1.97 0.36 12.78
C ALA A 21 -2.87 1.46 13.38
N ALA A 22 -2.59 2.72 13.05
CA ALA A 22 -3.42 3.87 13.46
C ALA A 22 -4.84 3.77 12.88
N SER A 23 -4.96 3.34 11.63
CA SER A 23 -6.24 3.13 10.97
C SER A 23 -7.05 1.99 11.60
N MET A 24 -6.39 0.88 11.97
CA MET A 24 -7.04 -0.20 12.71
C MET A 24 -7.49 0.26 14.10
N THR A 25 -6.69 1.10 14.76
CA THR A 25 -7.07 1.71 16.05
C THR A 25 -8.30 2.60 15.89
N VAL A 26 -8.39 3.38 14.81
CA VAL A 26 -9.57 4.19 14.48
C VAL A 26 -10.82 3.33 14.31
N LEU A 27 -10.71 2.18 13.63
CA LEU A 27 -11.80 1.21 13.49
C LEU A 27 -12.20 0.60 14.84
N PHE A 28 -11.22 0.16 15.63
CA PHE A 28 -11.45 -0.44 16.95
C PHE A 28 -12.17 0.54 17.90
N LEU A 29 -11.73 1.80 17.93
CA LEU A 29 -12.34 2.86 18.73
C LEU A 29 -13.61 3.46 18.10
N LYS A 30 -14.05 2.95 16.95
CA LYS A 30 -15.23 3.40 16.20
C LYS A 30 -15.26 4.92 15.95
N LYS A 31 -14.09 5.53 15.72
CA LYS A 31 -13.96 6.98 15.49
C LYS A 31 -14.39 7.37 14.06
N LYS A 32 -15.70 7.41 13.82
CA LYS A 32 -16.33 7.62 12.50
C LYS A 32 -15.79 8.82 11.73
N SER A 33 -15.50 9.94 12.41
CA SER A 33 -14.97 11.17 11.80
C SER A 33 -13.60 10.98 11.14
N LEU A 34 -12.87 9.92 11.50
CA LEU A 34 -11.53 9.64 10.99
C LEU A 34 -11.51 8.58 9.89
N TYR A 35 -12.60 7.84 9.65
CA TYR A 35 -12.62 6.71 8.70
C TYR A 35 -12.16 7.11 7.30
N ARG A 36 -12.71 8.22 6.77
CA ARG A 36 -12.35 8.73 5.44
C ARG A 36 -10.86 9.10 5.37
N ARG A 37 -10.34 9.74 6.42
CA ARG A 37 -8.95 10.19 6.49
C ARG A 37 -7.99 9.00 6.57
N SER A 38 -8.34 8.00 7.35
CA SER A 38 -7.60 6.75 7.49
C SER A 38 -7.60 5.92 6.20
N ALA A 39 -8.74 5.80 5.52
CA ALA A 39 -8.83 5.10 4.23
C ALA A 39 -7.92 5.74 3.17
N ILE A 40 -7.92 7.08 3.08
CA ILE A 40 -7.02 7.81 2.16
C ILE A 40 -5.56 7.57 2.55
N ALA A 41 -5.22 7.65 3.85
CA ALA A 41 -3.86 7.46 4.31
C ALA A 41 -3.31 6.06 4.00
N ILE A 42 -4.13 5.01 4.19
CA ILE A 42 -3.76 3.63 3.81
C ILE A 42 -3.50 3.56 2.31
N ALA A 43 -4.37 4.13 1.48
CA ALA A 43 -4.23 4.07 0.03
C ALA A 43 -2.94 4.74 -0.47
N PHE A 44 -2.62 5.93 0.04
CA PHE A 44 -1.37 6.62 -0.30
C PHE A 44 -0.13 5.89 0.23
N GLY A 45 -0.16 5.41 1.47
CA GLY A 45 0.93 4.61 2.03
C GLY A 45 1.15 3.31 1.26
N GLY A 46 0.07 2.67 0.85
CA GLY A 46 0.11 1.46 0.04
C GLY A 46 0.67 1.70 -1.36
N ALA A 47 0.19 2.73 -2.04
CA ALA A 47 0.72 3.14 -3.34
C ALA A 47 2.22 3.45 -3.27
N PHE A 48 2.65 4.21 -2.26
CA PHE A 48 4.06 4.49 -2.02
C PHE A 48 4.87 3.21 -1.86
N GLN A 49 4.36 2.25 -1.09
CA GLN A 49 5.07 1.00 -0.81
C GLN A 49 5.21 0.14 -2.07
N LEU A 50 4.15 0.05 -2.88
CA LEU A 50 4.17 -0.66 -4.15
C LEU A 50 5.12 0.00 -5.16
N LEU A 51 5.10 1.34 -5.26
CA LEU A 51 5.97 2.11 -6.16
C LEU A 51 7.43 2.02 -5.74
N SER A 52 7.75 2.31 -4.48
CA SER A 52 9.13 2.26 -3.96
C SER A 52 9.70 0.85 -4.03
N GLY A 53 8.89 -0.17 -3.72
CA GLY A 53 9.27 -1.58 -3.84
C GLY A 53 9.54 -2.00 -5.28
N SER A 54 8.72 -1.53 -6.21
CA SER A 54 8.90 -1.71 -7.66
C SER A 54 10.22 -1.12 -8.16
N VAL A 55 10.48 0.14 -7.85
CA VAL A 55 11.72 0.83 -8.23
C VAL A 55 12.94 0.17 -7.59
N PHE A 56 12.86 -0.19 -6.31
CA PHE A 56 13.94 -0.88 -5.62
C PHE A 56 14.21 -2.26 -6.23
N ALA A 57 13.18 -3.02 -6.59
CA ALA A 57 13.33 -4.34 -7.19
C ALA A 57 14.06 -4.26 -8.54
N LEU A 58 13.70 -3.31 -9.41
CA LEU A 58 14.39 -3.08 -10.69
C LEU A 58 15.84 -2.64 -10.51
N ALA A 59 16.11 -1.78 -9.53
CA ALA A 59 17.47 -1.34 -9.22
C ALA A 59 18.31 -2.46 -8.58
N SER A 60 17.67 -3.33 -7.80
CA SER A 60 18.30 -4.52 -7.22
C SER A 60 18.48 -5.61 -8.28
N SER A 61 19.42 -6.54 -8.07
CA SER A 61 19.57 -7.72 -8.92
C SER A 61 18.63 -8.84 -8.47
N GLY A 62 17.46 -8.48 -7.93
CA GLY A 62 16.54 -9.41 -7.26
C GLY A 62 15.84 -10.35 -8.25
N THR A 63 15.47 -11.54 -7.77
CA THR A 63 14.69 -12.49 -8.55
C THR A 63 13.21 -12.11 -8.58
N VAL A 64 12.52 -12.46 -9.66
CA VAL A 64 11.05 -12.31 -9.81
C VAL A 64 10.32 -12.89 -8.59
N PHE A 65 10.72 -14.08 -8.15
CA PHE A 65 10.10 -14.76 -7.00
C PHE A 65 10.20 -13.93 -5.70
N SER A 66 11.39 -13.41 -5.38
CA SER A 66 11.57 -12.59 -4.18
C SER A 66 10.75 -11.29 -4.25
N PHE A 67 10.57 -10.71 -5.42
CA PHE A 67 9.72 -9.55 -5.61
C PHE A 67 8.24 -9.89 -5.38
N CYS A 68 7.74 -10.97 -6.01
CA CYS A 68 6.35 -11.42 -5.90
C CYS A 68 5.95 -11.74 -4.45
N VAL A 69 6.78 -12.46 -3.70
CA VAL A 69 6.49 -12.79 -2.29
C VAL A 69 6.39 -11.53 -1.43
N ARG A 70 7.35 -10.60 -1.57
CA ARG A 70 7.37 -9.36 -0.78
C ARG A 70 6.19 -8.47 -1.12
N ILE A 71 5.94 -8.23 -2.41
CA ILE A 71 4.86 -7.33 -2.84
C ILE A 71 3.48 -7.93 -2.53
N GLY A 72 3.34 -9.26 -2.61
CA GLY A 72 2.12 -9.98 -2.24
C GLY A 72 1.78 -9.81 -0.76
N LEU A 73 2.75 -9.99 0.13
CA LEU A 73 2.57 -9.78 1.57
C LEU A 73 2.16 -8.33 1.90
N TYR A 74 2.84 -7.34 1.34
CA TYR A 74 2.49 -5.93 1.55
C TYR A 74 1.09 -5.61 1.01
N SER A 75 0.78 -6.06 -0.20
CA SER A 75 -0.53 -5.83 -0.83
C SER A 75 -1.66 -6.44 -0.01
N ALA A 76 -1.47 -7.64 0.55
CA ALA A 76 -2.47 -8.29 1.39
C ALA A 76 -2.81 -7.46 2.63
N VAL A 77 -1.80 -6.90 3.31
CA VAL A 77 -2.01 -6.05 4.49
C VAL A 77 -2.76 -4.77 4.13
N ILE A 78 -2.35 -4.09 3.05
CA ILE A 78 -2.96 -2.84 2.60
C ILE A 78 -4.41 -3.07 2.16
N ILE A 79 -4.65 -4.05 1.28
CA ILE A 79 -5.98 -4.39 0.76
C ILE A 79 -6.91 -4.85 1.89
N GLY A 80 -6.39 -5.62 2.85
CA GLY A 80 -7.15 -6.02 4.04
C GLY A 80 -7.59 -4.81 4.86
N ALA A 81 -6.67 -3.88 5.13
CA ALA A 81 -6.96 -2.65 5.87
C ALA A 81 -7.95 -1.73 5.13
N GLU A 82 -7.79 -1.55 3.82
CA GLU A 82 -8.73 -0.80 2.97
C GLU A 82 -10.11 -1.45 2.97
N THR A 83 -10.18 -2.78 2.83
CA THR A 83 -11.45 -3.53 2.82
C THR A 83 -12.20 -3.36 4.14
N LEU A 84 -11.50 -3.46 5.28
CA LEU A 84 -12.08 -3.21 6.59
C LEU A 84 -12.62 -1.77 6.71
N MET A 85 -11.90 -0.78 6.17
CA MET A 85 -12.37 0.60 6.11
C MET A 85 -13.62 0.76 5.24
N VAL A 86 -13.64 0.15 4.05
CA VAL A 86 -14.82 0.17 3.16
C VAL A 86 -16.04 -0.39 3.88
N ILE A 87 -15.90 -1.56 4.50
CA ILE A 87 -16.98 -2.22 5.24
C ILE A 87 -17.46 -1.32 6.39
N ALA A 88 -16.53 -0.76 7.17
CA ALA A 88 -16.87 0.10 8.29
C ALA A 88 -17.57 1.39 7.86
N MET A 89 -17.12 2.02 6.76
CA MET A 89 -17.74 3.22 6.21
C MET A 89 -19.14 2.90 5.66
N HIS A 90 -19.30 1.79 4.94
CA HIS A 90 -20.60 1.36 4.43
C HIS A 90 -21.61 1.10 5.54
N LYS A 91 -21.20 0.40 6.61
CA LYS A 91 -22.03 0.15 7.82
C LYS A 91 -22.44 1.42 8.57
N ASN A 92 -21.73 2.53 8.36
CA ASN A 92 -21.99 3.80 9.03
C ASN A 92 -22.51 4.87 8.06
N GLU A 93 -22.94 4.47 6.86
CA GLU A 93 -23.47 5.37 5.81
C GLU A 93 -22.50 6.49 5.41
N ILE A 94 -21.20 6.27 5.61
CA ILE A 94 -20.16 7.23 5.23
C ILE A 94 -19.72 6.95 3.80
N GLN A 95 -19.79 7.98 2.95
CA GLN A 95 -19.37 7.85 1.55
C GLN A 95 -17.87 7.52 1.44
N TYR A 96 -17.56 6.38 0.82
CA TYR A 96 -16.19 5.97 0.57
C TYR A 96 -15.53 6.85 -0.52
N PRO A 97 -14.34 7.42 -0.28
CA PRO A 97 -13.66 8.30 -1.24
C PRO A 97 -12.99 7.48 -2.37
N ARG A 98 -13.80 6.76 -3.17
CA ARG A 98 -13.36 5.80 -4.20
C ARG A 98 -12.24 6.33 -5.09
N LYS A 99 -12.37 7.56 -5.62
CA LYS A 99 -11.35 8.16 -6.50
C LYS A 99 -10.01 8.37 -5.80
N LEU A 100 -10.02 8.82 -4.55
CA LEU A 100 -8.81 9.11 -3.77
C LEU A 100 -8.15 7.86 -3.20
N VAL A 101 -8.84 6.71 -3.21
CA VAL A 101 -8.28 5.43 -2.78
C VAL A 101 -7.86 4.58 -3.97
N PHE A 102 -8.74 4.38 -4.95
CA PHE A 102 -8.44 3.51 -6.08
C PHE A 102 -7.40 4.09 -7.04
N ALA A 103 -7.30 5.42 -7.19
CA ALA A 103 -6.27 6.00 -8.04
C ALA A 103 -4.84 5.70 -7.54
N PRO A 104 -4.47 6.01 -6.27
CA PRO A 104 -3.14 5.67 -5.77
C PRO A 104 -2.91 4.15 -5.70
N THR A 105 -3.84 3.37 -5.17
CA THR A 105 -3.68 1.91 -5.06
C THR A 105 -3.56 1.26 -6.45
N GLY A 106 -4.35 1.70 -7.43
CA GLY A 106 -4.26 1.27 -8.82
C GLY A 106 -2.93 1.62 -9.47
N ALA A 107 -2.39 2.82 -9.23
CA ALA A 107 -1.07 3.21 -9.72
C ALA A 107 0.05 2.31 -9.14
N GLY A 108 -0.03 1.97 -7.85
CA GLY A 108 0.91 1.05 -7.21
C GLY A 108 0.85 -0.37 -7.79
N VAL A 109 -0.37 -0.90 -7.99
CA VAL A 109 -0.56 -2.22 -8.61
C VAL A 109 -0.04 -2.24 -10.04
N PHE A 110 -0.33 -1.19 -10.82
CA PHE A 110 0.17 -1.07 -12.20
C PHE A 110 1.71 -1.04 -12.24
N ALA A 111 2.36 -0.26 -11.39
CA ALA A 111 3.82 -0.23 -11.30
C ALA A 111 4.42 -1.60 -10.92
N SER A 112 3.74 -2.33 -10.03
CA SER A 112 4.15 -3.67 -9.61
C SER A 112 4.06 -4.66 -10.78
N PHE A 113 3.00 -4.55 -11.59
CA PHE A 113 2.80 -5.36 -12.78
C PHE A 113 3.87 -5.08 -13.86
N ILE A 114 4.16 -3.81 -14.14
CA ILE A 114 5.25 -3.44 -15.08
C ILE A 114 6.60 -3.97 -14.57
N THR A 115 6.87 -3.83 -13.27
CA THR A 115 8.11 -4.34 -12.66
C THR A 115 8.24 -5.84 -12.81
N PHE A 116 7.15 -6.59 -12.59
CA PHE A 116 7.13 -8.03 -12.81
C PHE A 116 7.53 -8.39 -14.26
N ILE A 117 6.92 -7.73 -15.25
CA ILE A 117 7.27 -7.96 -16.68
C ILE A 117 8.75 -7.67 -16.93
N MET A 118 9.25 -6.53 -16.46
CA MET A 118 10.64 -6.13 -16.67
C MET A 118 11.64 -7.09 -16.02
N LEU A 119 11.32 -7.63 -14.84
CA LEU A 119 12.17 -8.61 -14.17
C LEU A 119 12.16 -9.98 -14.87
N MET A 120 11.10 -10.34 -15.59
CA MET A 120 11.08 -11.57 -16.41
C MET A 120 11.89 -11.45 -17.70
N LEU A 121 12.04 -10.23 -18.23
CA LEU A 121 12.79 -9.95 -19.46
C LEU A 121 14.30 -9.79 -19.25
N ARG A 122 14.76 -9.87 -17.99
CA ARG A 122 16.15 -9.66 -17.59
C ARG A 122 16.87 -10.98 -17.35
#